data_AF-A0A251P3F4-F1
#
_entry.id   AF-A0A251P3F4-F1
#
_cell.length_a   1.000
_cell.length_b   1.000
_cell.length_c   1.000
_cell.angle_alpha   90.00
_cell.angle_beta   90.00
_cell.angle_gamma   90.00
#
_symmetry.space_group_name_H-M   'P 1'
#
loop_
_entity.id
_entity.type
_entity.pdbx_description
1 polymer ?
#
loop_
_entity_poly.entity_id
_entity_poly.type
_entity_poly.pdbx_seq_one_letter_code
_entity_poly.pdbx_strand_id
1 'polypeptide(L)'
;MEELDQVVTRMVFENYGIEKYHDDHTQSTVSNLRFTKYKDKTNTTILHQNHVKGFDPLPSSCLFLAGDGFQVWSNGRISSCKHRATLKENEVRYSLGLFSFQEGLINKDHPIQYKPVHFLEYVQYYQANYSTIGTDYSVEDYCGV
;
A
#
# COMPACT_ATOMS: atom_id res chain seq x y z
N MET A 1 -13.56 1.03 -6.44
CA MET A 1 -12.16 0.99 -5.96
C MET A 1 -11.86 -0.30 -5.23
N GLU A 2 -12.74 -0.77 -4.34
CA GLU A 2 -12.57 -2.10 -3.70
C GLU A 2 -12.53 -3.24 -4.72
N GLU A 3 -13.44 -3.28 -5.69
CA GLU A 3 -13.38 -4.25 -6.79
C GLU A 3 -12.06 -4.19 -7.58
N LEU A 4 -11.48 -2.99 -7.75
CA LEU A 4 -10.20 -2.83 -8.42
C LEU A 4 -9.05 -3.38 -7.57
N ASP A 5 -9.06 -3.13 -6.25
CA ASP A 5 -8.10 -3.71 -5.30
C ASP A 5 -8.17 -5.24 -5.33
N GLN A 6 -9.38 -5.80 -5.32
CA GLN A 6 -9.61 -7.25 -5.40
C GLN A 6 -9.11 -7.85 -6.72
N VAL A 7 -9.38 -7.20 -7.86
CA VAL A 7 -8.93 -7.68 -9.19
C VAL A 7 -7.41 -7.64 -9.30
N VAL A 8 -6.77 -6.52 -8.95
CA VAL A 8 -5.31 -6.40 -9.02
C VAL A 8 -4.65 -7.41 -8.08
N THR A 9 -5.19 -7.55 -6.87
CA THR A 9 -4.71 -8.53 -5.90
C THR A 9 -4.85 -9.95 -6.42
N ARG A 10 -6.01 -10.32 -7.01
CA ARG A 10 -6.21 -11.65 -7.62
C ARG A 10 -5.15 -11.96 -8.67
N MET A 11 -4.83 -10.99 -9.54
CA MET A 11 -3.78 -11.16 -10.55
C MET A 11 -2.42 -11.49 -9.91
N VAL A 12 -2.10 -10.92 -8.75
CA VAL A 12 -0.86 -11.24 -8.02
C VAL A 12 -0.90 -12.64 -7.42
N PHE A 13 -2.03 -13.06 -6.84
CA PHE A 13 -2.21 -14.43 -6.34
C PHE A 13 -2.06 -15.49 -7.45
N GLU A 14 -2.69 -15.25 -8.60
CA GLU A 14 -2.59 -16.11 -9.78
C GLU A 14 -1.15 -16.19 -10.28
N ASN A 15 -0.44 -15.06 -10.33
CA ASN A 15 0.97 -15.03 -10.72
C ASN A 15 1.86 -15.83 -9.76
N TYR A 16 1.49 -15.91 -8.48
CA TYR A 16 2.22 -16.67 -7.47
C TYR A 16 1.76 -18.13 -7.36
N GLY A 17 0.79 -18.55 -8.16
CA GLY A 17 0.30 -19.95 -8.22
C GLY A 17 -0.49 -20.37 -6.99
N ILE A 18 -1.17 -19.43 -6.34
CA ILE A 18 -1.82 -19.63 -5.05
C ILE A 18 -3.21 -19.00 -4.97
N GLU A 19 -3.92 -18.95 -6.11
CA GLU A 19 -5.25 -18.32 -6.21
C GLU A 19 -6.27 -18.82 -5.17
N LYS A 20 -6.12 -20.06 -4.70
CA LYS A 20 -7.00 -20.68 -3.70
C LYS A 20 -7.08 -19.93 -2.36
N TYR A 21 -6.10 -19.06 -2.05
CA TYR A 21 -6.10 -18.25 -0.83
C TYR A 21 -6.65 -16.83 -1.04
N HIS A 22 -7.05 -16.47 -2.27
CA HIS A 22 -7.51 -15.12 -2.61
C HIS A 22 -8.81 -14.74 -1.90
N ASP A 23 -9.75 -15.67 -1.75
CA ASP A 23 -11.04 -15.39 -1.10
C ASP A 23 -10.87 -15.18 0.42
N ASP A 24 -10.08 -16.04 1.08
CA ASP A 24 -9.69 -15.89 2.49
C ASP A 24 -8.98 -14.54 2.73
N HIS A 25 -8.12 -14.16 1.79
CA HIS A 25 -7.42 -12.88 1.80
C HIS A 25 -8.39 -11.71 1.67
N THR A 26 -9.33 -11.78 0.73
CA THR A 26 -10.36 -10.74 0.54
C THR A 26 -11.19 -10.56 1.79
N GLN A 27 -11.59 -11.66 2.45
CA GLN A 27 -12.42 -11.62 3.66
C GLN A 27 -11.68 -11.07 4.90
N SER A 28 -10.36 -11.21 4.95
CA SER A 28 -9.52 -10.69 6.05
C SER A 28 -8.99 -9.26 5.81
N THR A 29 -9.30 -8.67 4.66
CA THR A 29 -8.83 -7.33 4.30
C THR A 29 -9.66 -6.26 5.00
N VAL A 30 -8.99 -5.34 5.70
CA VAL A 30 -9.62 -4.14 6.23
C VAL A 30 -9.27 -2.96 5.34
N SER A 31 -10.28 -2.41 4.68
CA SER A 31 -10.13 -1.25 3.79
C SER A 31 -10.58 0.03 4.49
N ASN A 32 -9.79 1.09 4.38
CA ASN A 32 -10.15 2.43 4.81
C ASN A 32 -10.16 3.38 3.62
N LEU A 33 -11.20 4.20 3.51
CA LEU A 33 -11.26 5.30 2.55
C LEU A 33 -10.81 6.58 3.26
N ARG A 34 -9.78 7.27 2.75
CA ARG A 34 -9.34 8.55 3.33
C ARG A 34 -9.08 9.60 2.26
N PHE A 35 -9.41 10.85 2.60
CA PHE A 35 -8.90 12.03 1.93
C PHE A 35 -7.55 12.37 2.55
N THR A 36 -6.47 12.24 1.78
CA THR A 36 -5.12 12.51 2.30
C THR A 36 -4.56 13.81 1.74
N LYS A 37 -3.88 14.58 2.60
CA LYS A 37 -3.06 15.74 2.18
C LYS A 37 -1.57 15.38 2.03
N TYR A 38 -1.11 14.24 2.55
CA TYR A 38 0.31 13.88 2.62
C TYR A 38 0.56 12.35 2.56
N LYS A 39 1.85 11.97 2.37
CA LYS A 39 2.44 10.65 2.04
C LYS A 39 1.81 9.44 2.72
N ASP A 40 1.77 8.34 1.96
CA ASP A 40 1.10 7.10 2.34
C ASP A 40 2.06 5.99 2.80
N LYS A 41 1.60 5.19 3.77
CA LYS A 41 2.33 4.15 4.53
C LYS A 41 1.52 2.85 4.64
N THR A 42 0.49 2.68 3.81
CA THR A 42 -0.50 1.58 3.88
C THR A 42 -0.08 0.38 3.02
N ASN A 43 -0.90 -0.69 2.93
CA ASN A 43 -0.54 -1.83 2.07
C ASN A 43 -0.71 -1.48 0.59
N THR A 44 -1.82 -0.85 0.21
CA THR A 44 -2.07 -0.41 -1.17
C THR A 44 -2.64 1.00 -1.16
N THR A 45 -2.40 1.76 -2.22
CA THR A 45 -3.06 3.04 -2.48
C THR A 45 -3.71 2.98 -3.85
N ILE A 46 -5.04 3.09 -3.92
CA ILE A 46 -5.70 3.39 -5.19
C ILE A 46 -6.00 4.88 -5.23
N LEU A 47 -5.31 5.61 -6.11
CA LEU A 47 -5.50 7.04 -6.29
C LEU A 47 -6.36 7.32 -7.52
N HIS A 48 -7.48 8.00 -7.29
CA HIS A 48 -8.21 8.73 -8.32
C HIS A 48 -8.04 10.23 -8.10
N GLN A 49 -7.64 10.97 -9.13
CA GLN A 49 -7.34 12.40 -9.07
C GLN A 49 -8.09 13.16 -10.17
N ASN A 50 -8.54 14.37 -9.85
CA ASN A 50 -9.00 15.32 -10.87
C ASN A 50 -7.78 15.88 -11.64
N HIS A 51 -8.00 16.33 -12.88
CA HIS A 51 -6.95 16.94 -13.74
C HIS A 51 -6.28 18.14 -13.05
N VAL A 52 -5.13 17.90 -12.41
CA VAL A 52 -4.26 18.93 -11.84
C VAL A 52 -2.82 18.61 -12.24
N LYS A 53 -2.15 19.59 -12.87
CA LYS A 53 -0.75 19.46 -13.35
C LYS A 53 0.17 18.81 -12.31
N GLY A 54 0.90 17.78 -12.73
CA GLY A 54 1.82 17.00 -11.88
C GLY A 54 1.62 15.48 -11.97
N PHE A 55 0.47 15.05 -12.51
CA PHE A 55 0.16 13.71 -12.97
C PHE A 55 -0.98 13.89 -13.98
N ASP A 56 -0.86 13.37 -15.21
CA ASP A 56 -1.88 13.50 -16.26
C ASP A 56 -2.55 12.13 -16.49
N PRO A 57 -3.38 11.65 -15.54
CA PRO A 57 -4.14 10.43 -15.74
C PRO A 57 -5.13 10.64 -16.89
N LEU A 58 -5.31 9.62 -17.73
CA LEU A 58 -6.45 9.57 -18.65
C LEU A 58 -7.75 9.73 -17.86
N PRO A 59 -8.79 10.36 -18.44
CA PRO A 59 -10.12 10.38 -17.84
C PRO A 59 -10.54 8.96 -17.43
N SER A 60 -11.01 8.78 -16.19
CA SER A 60 -11.42 7.49 -15.62
C SER A 60 -10.31 6.45 -15.39
N SER A 61 -9.04 6.87 -15.31
CA SER A 61 -7.94 5.98 -14.87
C SER A 61 -7.69 6.05 -13.36
N CYS A 62 -7.22 4.95 -12.80
CA CYS A 62 -6.82 4.84 -11.40
C CYS A 62 -5.38 4.33 -11.32
N LEU A 63 -4.61 4.82 -10.35
CA LEU A 63 -3.27 4.32 -10.07
C LEU A 63 -3.32 3.38 -8.88
N PHE A 64 -2.85 2.14 -9.05
CA PHE A 64 -2.62 1.21 -7.96
C PHE A 64 -1.15 1.29 -7.53
N LEU A 65 -0.90 1.59 -6.27
CA LEU A 65 0.44 1.66 -5.68
C LEU A 65 0.59 0.58 -4.62
N ALA A 66 1.62 -0.23 -4.72
CA ALA A 66 2.04 -1.12 -3.64
C ALA A 66 2.71 -0.28 -2.54
N GLY A 67 2.27 -0.42 -1.30
CA GLY A 67 2.90 0.16 -0.13
C GLY A 67 3.61 -0.87 0.73
N ASP A 68 4.10 -0.43 1.89
CA ASP A 68 5.00 -1.22 2.75
C ASP A 68 4.40 -2.57 3.14
N GLY A 69 3.10 -2.65 3.39
CA GLY A 69 2.48 -3.90 3.81
C GLY A 69 2.33 -4.91 2.67
N PHE A 70 2.21 -4.45 1.43
CA PHE A 70 2.23 -5.31 0.26
C PHE A 70 3.64 -5.84 -0.02
N GLN A 71 4.67 -5.04 0.30
CA GLN A 71 6.06 -5.49 0.28
C GLN A 71 6.30 -6.58 1.31
N VAL A 72 5.86 -6.39 2.56
CA VAL A 72 5.94 -7.44 3.59
C VAL A 72 5.17 -8.68 3.16
N TRP A 73 3.90 -8.54 2.81
CA TRP A 73 3.02 -9.65 2.41
C TRP A 73 3.60 -10.49 1.27
N SER A 74 4.17 -9.85 0.24
CA SER A 74 4.84 -10.51 -0.89
C SER A 74 6.23 -11.07 -0.54
N ASN A 75 6.65 -10.98 0.73
CA ASN A 75 7.97 -11.36 1.23
C ASN A 75 9.10 -10.69 0.42
N GLY A 76 8.96 -9.39 0.13
CA GLY A 76 9.94 -8.58 -0.59
C GLY A 76 9.93 -8.72 -2.11
N ARG A 77 9.08 -9.59 -2.68
CA ARG A 77 9.01 -9.78 -4.14
C ARG A 77 8.44 -8.56 -4.88
N ILE A 78 7.59 -7.77 -4.22
CA ILE A 78 7.03 -6.53 -4.75
C ILE A 78 7.51 -5.39 -3.87
N SER A 79 8.26 -4.45 -4.43
CA SER A 79 8.77 -3.30 -3.67
C SER A 79 7.68 -2.26 -3.43
N SER A 80 7.72 -1.61 -2.26
CA SER A 80 6.87 -0.46 -1.95
C SER A 80 7.20 0.74 -2.85
N CYS A 81 6.17 1.44 -3.30
CA CYS A 81 6.29 2.60 -4.17
C CYS A 81 6.39 3.89 -3.35
N LYS A 82 7.58 4.50 -3.35
CA LYS A 82 7.80 5.84 -2.79
C LYS A 82 7.23 6.88 -3.75
N HIS A 83 6.17 7.57 -3.34
CA HIS A 83 5.54 8.62 -4.13
C HIS A 83 5.40 9.93 -3.33
N ARG A 84 5.39 11.07 -4.03
CA ARG A 84 5.21 12.41 -3.42
C ARG A 84 4.30 13.26 -4.29
N ALA A 85 3.18 13.68 -3.72
CA ALA A 85 2.37 14.74 -4.32
C ALA A 85 3.00 16.10 -3.99
N THR A 86 3.22 16.93 -5.01
CA THR A 86 3.66 18.32 -4.84
C THR A 86 2.55 19.23 -5.32
N LEU A 87 2.09 20.15 -4.47
CA LEU A 87 1.16 21.19 -4.88
C LEU A 87 1.92 22.20 -5.75
N LYS A 88 1.44 22.44 -6.98
CA LYS A 88 1.82 23.62 -7.76
C LYS A 88 0.81 24.73 -7.45
N GLU A 89 1.27 25.97 -7.46
CA GLU A 89 0.52 27.10 -6.92
C GLU A 89 -0.84 27.33 -7.60
N ASN A 90 -1.83 27.71 -6.78
CA ASN A 90 -3.21 28.17 -7.08
C ASN A 90 -4.27 27.17 -7.57
N GLU A 91 -4.02 25.86 -7.62
CA GLU A 91 -5.07 24.87 -7.92
C GLU A 91 -5.37 23.92 -6.76
N VAL A 92 -6.67 23.74 -6.47
CA VAL A 92 -7.13 22.79 -5.46
C VAL A 92 -7.12 21.38 -6.05
N ARG A 93 -6.28 20.50 -5.50
CA ARG A 93 -6.24 19.08 -5.85
C ARG A 93 -7.12 18.27 -4.89
N TYR A 94 -8.00 17.46 -5.46
CA TYR A 94 -8.72 16.41 -4.74
C TYR A 94 -8.14 15.05 -5.12
N SER A 95 -7.87 14.22 -4.11
CA SER A 95 -7.48 12.82 -4.28
C SER A 95 -8.26 11.96 -3.31
N LEU A 96 -8.72 10.82 -3.81
CA LEU A 96 -9.35 9.79 -3.00
C LEU A 96 -8.45 8.57 -2.98
N GLY A 97 -8.16 8.06 -1.79
CA GLY A 97 -7.33 6.88 -1.56
C GLY A 97 -8.13 5.75 -0.91
N LEU A 98 -8.04 4.55 -1.49
CA LEU A 98 -8.37 3.31 -0.79
C LEU A 98 -7.09 2.71 -0.22
N PHE A 99 -7.13 2.35 1.06
CA PHE A 99 -6.00 1.80 1.81
C PHE A 99 -6.37 0.47 2.45
N SER A 100 -5.78 -0.62 1.97
CA SER A 100 -6.03 -1.98 2.48
C SER A 100 -4.99 -2.37 3.53
N PHE A 101 -5.37 -3.22 4.49
CA PHE A 101 -4.52 -3.75 5.56
C PHE A 101 -4.77 -5.25 5.78
N GLN A 102 -3.70 -6.01 6.00
CA GLN A 102 -3.74 -7.48 6.10
C GLN A 102 -2.59 -8.02 6.95
N GLU A 103 -2.77 -9.26 7.41
CA GLU A 103 -1.79 -10.03 8.16
C GLU A 103 -1.41 -11.32 7.41
N GLY A 104 -0.15 -11.72 7.53
CA GLY A 104 0.38 -12.97 6.95
C GLY A 104 1.32 -12.78 5.77
N LEU A 105 2.22 -13.75 5.58
CA LEU A 105 3.19 -13.81 4.48
C LEU A 105 2.78 -14.87 3.49
N ILE A 106 2.93 -14.56 2.20
CA ILE A 106 2.47 -15.43 1.12
C ILE A 106 3.39 -16.63 0.85
N ASN A 107 4.51 -16.72 1.57
CA ASN A 107 5.64 -17.55 1.16
C ASN A 107 5.97 -18.65 2.17
N LYS A 108 5.55 -19.89 1.87
CA LYS A 108 5.93 -21.09 2.62
C LYS A 108 7.16 -21.80 2.03
N ASP A 109 7.52 -21.51 0.78
CA ASP A 109 8.52 -22.26 0.01
C ASP A 109 9.88 -21.55 -0.12
N HIS A 110 9.99 -20.31 0.34
CA HIS A 110 11.24 -19.58 0.45
C HIS A 110 11.50 -19.09 1.88
N PRO A 111 12.77 -18.85 2.24
CA PRO A 111 13.11 -18.25 3.52
C PRO A 111 12.32 -16.95 3.75
N ILE A 112 11.69 -16.88 4.90
CA ILE A 112 10.99 -15.69 5.37
C ILE A 112 12.01 -14.56 5.50
N GLN A 113 11.79 -13.45 4.79
CA GLN A 113 12.66 -12.26 4.83
C GLN A 113 12.20 -11.27 5.91
N TYR A 114 10.90 -11.21 6.19
CA TYR A 114 10.32 -10.31 7.17
C TYR A 114 9.77 -11.10 8.35
N LYS A 115 10.01 -10.65 9.59
CA LYS A 115 9.25 -11.19 10.72
C LYS A 115 7.75 -10.90 10.52
N PRO A 116 6.84 -11.72 11.06
CA PRO A 116 5.43 -11.35 11.08
C PRO A 116 5.25 -9.96 11.68
N VAL A 117 4.68 -9.03 10.91
CA VAL A 117 4.41 -7.66 11.34
C VAL A 117 2.91 -7.48 11.47
N HIS A 118 2.45 -7.07 12.65
CA HIS A 118 1.13 -6.47 12.79
C HIS A 118 1.17 -5.09 12.16
N PHE A 119 0.66 -4.98 10.94
CA PHE A 119 0.84 -3.76 10.14
C PHE A 119 0.24 -2.52 10.79
N LEU A 120 -0.84 -2.69 11.56
CA LEU A 120 -1.42 -1.60 12.35
C LEU A 120 -0.44 -1.06 13.41
N GLU A 121 0.30 -1.95 14.07
CA GLU A 121 1.33 -1.56 15.05
C GLU A 121 2.48 -0.80 14.37
N TYR A 122 2.92 -1.26 13.19
CA TYR A 122 3.92 -0.55 12.39
C TYR A 122 3.46 0.88 12.05
N VAL A 123 2.22 1.03 11.57
CA VAL A 123 1.65 2.35 11.23
C VAL A 123 1.55 3.23 12.48
N GLN A 124 1.09 2.69 13.61
CA GLN A 124 1.01 3.42 14.87
C GLN A 124 2.39 3.84 15.39
N TYR A 125 3.36 2.94 15.37
CA TYR A 125 4.74 3.21 15.74
C TYR A 125 5.34 4.32 14.88
N TYR A 126 5.17 4.23 13.56
CA TYR A 126 5.67 5.24 12.63
C TYR A 126 5.04 6.60 12.88
N GLN A 127 3.73 6.66 13.10
CA GLN A 127 3.02 7.91 13.40
C GLN A 127 3.49 8.53 14.73
N ALA A 128 3.64 7.72 15.78
CA ALA A 128 4.08 8.17 17.10
C ALA A 128 5.53 8.69 17.10
N ASN A 129 6.39 8.12 16.24
CA ASN A 129 7.83 8.41 16.22
C ASN A 129 8.27 9.23 15.01
N TYR A 130 7.33 9.75 14.20
CA TYR A 130 7.60 10.41 12.92
C TYR A 130 8.64 11.54 13.01
N SER A 131 8.58 12.36 14.06
CA SER A 131 9.52 13.46 14.28
C SER A 131 10.97 13.01 14.48
N THR A 132 11.16 11.77 14.94
CA THR A 132 12.47 11.21 15.28
C THR A 132 13.05 10.40 14.13
N ILE A 133 12.22 9.53 13.53
CA ILE A 133 12.66 8.57 12.50
C ILE A 133 12.61 9.15 11.08
N GLY A 134 11.84 10.23 10.88
CA GLY A 134 11.72 10.91 9.59
C GLY A 134 10.98 10.11 8.51
N THR A 135 11.01 10.63 7.28
CA THR A 135 10.21 10.09 6.16
C THR A 135 10.79 8.85 5.51
N ASP A 136 12.08 8.57 5.76
CA ASP A 136 12.80 7.50 5.06
C ASP A 136 12.81 6.19 5.84
N TYR A 137 12.32 6.21 7.09
CA TYR A 137 12.13 5.01 7.90
C TYR A 137 11.21 4.02 7.18
N SER A 138 11.70 2.82 6.94
CA SER A 138 11.05 1.78 6.17
C SER A 138 10.46 0.69 7.06
N VAL A 139 9.71 -0.23 6.44
CA VAL A 139 9.26 -1.44 7.14
C VAL A 139 10.43 -2.41 7.40
N GLU A 140 11.50 -2.34 6.63
CA GLU A 140 12.74 -3.10 6.85
C GLU A 140 13.44 -2.62 8.12
N ASP A 141 13.54 -1.29 8.32
CA ASP A 141 14.08 -0.69 9.55
C ASP A 141 13.27 -1.13 10.79
N TYR A 142 11.94 -1.18 10.67
CA TYR A 142 11.06 -1.66 11.74
C TYR A 142 11.25 -3.15 12.04
N CYS A 143 11.45 -3.97 11.00
CA CYS A 143 11.67 -5.40 11.15
C CYS A 143 13.10 -5.76 11.58
N GLY A 144 14.05 -4.85 11.41
CA GLY A 144 15.48 -5.06 11.65
C GLY A 144 16.13 -6.01 10.65
N VAL A 145 15.79 -5.90 9.36
CA VAL A 145 16.33 -6.72 8.26
C VAL A 145 17.27 -5.90 7.37
#